data_AF-A0A7V6PYC5-F1
#
_entry.id   AF-A0A7V6PYC5-F1
#
_cell.length_a   1.000
_cell.length_b   1.000
_cell.length_c   1.000
_cell.angle_alpha   90.00
_cell.angle_beta   90.00
_cell.angle_gamma   90.00
#
_symmetry.space_group_name_H-M   'P 1'
#
loop_
_entity.id
_entity.type
_entity.pdbx_description
1 polymer ?
#
loop_
_entity_poly.entity_id
_entity_poly.type
_entity_poly.pdbx_seq_one_letter_code
_entity_poly.pdbx_strand_id
1 'polypeptide(L)' 'MALTTKELMLLQDNIKMTENGIKFMQGCAEMVKDPQIKGLCQQMVREHQNDLQVLMKHIETHLEESNMH' A
#
# COMPACT_ATOMS: atom_id res chain seq x y z
N MET A 1 7.70 -16.95 12.07
CA MET A 1 7.78 -16.32 13.41
C MET A 1 6.60 -15.37 13.50
N ALA A 2 5.78 -15.49 14.53
CA ALA A 2 4.66 -14.56 14.71
C ALA A 2 5.18 -13.14 14.94
N LEU A 3 4.57 -12.16 14.28
CA LEU A 3 4.87 -10.74 14.51
C LEU A 3 4.47 -10.35 15.93
N THR A 4 5.27 -9.50 16.56
CA THR A 4 4.86 -8.84 17.80
C THR A 4 3.75 -7.83 17.54
N THR A 5 2.98 -7.48 18.58
CA THR A 5 1.94 -6.44 18.47
C THR A 5 2.46 -5.10 17.95
N LYS A 6 3.69 -4.71 18.31
CA LYS A 6 4.32 -3.47 17.83
C LYS A 6 4.63 -3.53 16.35
N GLU A 7 5.15 -4.65 15.86
CA GLU A 7 5.44 -4.85 14.43
C GLU A 7 4.15 -4.87 13.61
N LEU A 8 3.10 -5.51 14.13
CA LEU A 8 1.78 -5.51 13.50
C LEU A 8 1.20 -4.09 13.38
N MET A 9 1.25 -3.30 14.46
CA MET A 9 0.80 -1.90 14.44
C MET A 9 1.60 -1.06 13.43
N LEU A 10 2.93 -1.22 13.40
CA LEU A 10 3.78 -0.50 12.45
C LEU A 10 3.43 -0.83 11.00
N LEU A 11 3.16 -2.10 10.69
CA LEU A 11 2.75 -2.50 9.35
C LEU A 11 1.36 -1.95 9.00
N GLN A 12 0.41 -1.96 9.93
CA GLN A 12 -0.93 -1.36 9.73
C GLN A 12 -0.84 0.15 9.46
N ASP A 13 -0.01 0.87 10.21
CA ASP A 13 0.20 2.31 10.00
C ASP A 13 0.83 2.59 8.63
N ASN A 14 1.84 1.81 8.23
CA ASN A 14 2.47 1.92 6.92
C ASN A 14 1.50 1.63 5.77
N ILE A 15 0.65 0.60 5.90
CA ILE A 15 -0.40 0.31 4.92
C ILE A 15 -1.33 1.51 4.75
N LYS A 16 -1.80 2.09 5.86
CA LYS A 16 -2.68 3.26 5.83
C LYS A 16 -2.00 4.49 5.23
N MET A 17 -0.70 4.68 5.51
CA MET A 17 0.09 5.75 4.91
C MET A 17 0.22 5.57 3.39
N THR A 18 0.52 4.35 2.94
CA THR A 18 0.61 4.02 1.51
C THR A 18 -0.73 4.20 0.79
N GLU A 19 -1.84 3.75 1.38
CA GLU A 19 -3.20 3.99 0.85
C GLU A 19 -3.50 5.48 0.65
N ASN A 20 -3.17 6.30 1.64
CA ASN A 20 -3.36 7.74 1.56
C ASN A 20 -2.45 8.37 0.50
N GLY A 21 -1.21 7.91 0.40
CA GLY A 21 -0.26 8.33 -0.63
C GLY A 21 -0.75 8.02 -2.04
N ILE A 22 -1.29 6.82 -2.26
CA ILE A 22 -1.91 6.42 -3.53
C ILE A 22 -3.05 7.38 -3.89
N LYS A 23 -3.99 7.62 -2.97
CA LYS A 23 -5.13 8.53 -3.22
C LYS A 23 -4.67 9.94 -3.57
N PHE A 24 -3.67 10.45 -2.85
CA PHE A 24 -3.09 11.77 -3.12
C PHE A 24 -2.48 11.83 -4.53
N MET A 25 -1.63 10.85 -4.89
CA MET A 25 -1.02 10.79 -6.22
C MET A 25 -2.06 10.64 -7.33
N GLN A 26 -3.14 9.91 -7.08
CA GLN A 26 -4.23 9.73 -8.04
C GLN A 26 -4.95 11.05 -8.30
N GLY A 27 -5.22 11.84 -7.25
CA GLY A 27 -5.71 13.21 -7.39
C GLY A 27 -4.72 14.12 -8.15
N CYS A 28 -3.42 14.02 -7.87
CA CYS A 28 -2.40 14.75 -8.63
C CYS A 28 -2.41 14.37 -10.12
N ALA A 29 -2.49 13.07 -10.44
CA ALA A 29 -2.52 12.56 -11.81
C ALA A 29 -3.73 13.07 -12.60
N GLU A 30 -4.86 13.32 -11.93
CA GLU A 30 -6.05 13.93 -12.54
C GLU A 30 -5.86 15.41 -12.87
N MET A 31 -5.03 16.12 -12.10
CA MET A 31 -4.71 17.53 -12.33
C MET A 31 -3.65 17.75 -13.42
N VAL A 32 -2.88 16.70 -13.77
CA VAL A 32 -1.87 16.77 -14.84
C VAL A 32 -2.56 16.89 -16.21
N LYS A 33 -2.22 17.96 -16.93
CA LYS A 33 -2.72 18.22 -18.29
C LYS A 33 -1.89 17.56 -19.38
N ASP A 34 -0.60 17.37 -19.13
CA ASP A 34 0.30 16.71 -20.07
C ASP A 34 0.03 15.20 -20.13
N PRO A 35 -0.31 14.62 -21.29
CA PRO A 35 -0.67 13.21 -21.38
C PRO A 35 0.46 12.24 -21.03
N GLN A 36 1.72 12.60 -21.31
CA GLN A 36 2.86 11.74 -21.03
C GLN A 36 3.14 11.71 -19.53
N ILE A 37 3.16 12.89 -18.89
CA ILE A 37 3.34 13.00 -17.44
C ILE A 37 2.16 12.33 -16.72
N LYS A 38 0.94 12.48 -17.22
CA LYS A 38 -0.24 11.79 -16.67
C LYS A 38 -0.07 10.27 -16.73
N GLY A 39 0.42 9.75 -17.85
CA GLY A 39 0.73 8.33 -18.00
C GLY A 39 1.75 7.83 -16.98
N LEU A 40 2.82 8.59 -16.73
CA LEU A 40 3.82 8.29 -15.72
C LEU A 40 3.22 8.30 -14.30
N CYS A 41 2.44 9.32 -13.94
CA CYS A 41 1.79 9.36 -12.63
C CYS A 41 0.82 8.19 -12.43
N GLN A 42 0.06 7.82 -13.46
CA GLN A 42 -0.82 6.65 -13.41
C GLN A 42 -0.04 5.34 -13.28
N GLN A 43 1.15 5.24 -13.87
CA GLN A 43 2.03 4.09 -13.67
C GLN A 43 2.51 4.00 -12.23
N MET A 44 2.99 5.10 -11.65
CA MET A 44 3.43 5.14 -10.25
C MET A 44 2.32 4.75 -9.27
N VAL A 45 1.08 5.20 -9.53
CA VAL A 45 -0.09 4.79 -8.74
C VAL A 45 -0.28 3.27 -8.77
N ARG A 46 -0.17 2.64 -9.95
CA ARG A 46 -0.28 1.18 -10.08
C ARG A 46 0.84 0.44 -9.37
N GLU A 47 2.07 0.93 -9.45
CA GLU A 47 3.21 0.34 -8.75
C GLU A 47 2.99 0.36 -7.23
N HIS A 48 2.57 1.50 -6.67
CA HIS A 48 2.25 1.59 -5.24
C HIS A 48 1.05 0.74 -4.82
N GLN A 49 0.04 0.55 -5.70
CA GLN A 49 -1.07 -0.38 -5.45
C GLN A 49 -0.58 -1.83 -5.35
N ASN A 50 0.37 -2.23 -6.19
CA ASN A 50 0.97 -3.57 -6.12
C ASN A 50 1.78 -3.74 -4.82
N ASP A 51 2.58 -2.75 -4.45
CA ASP A 51 3.37 -2.77 -3.21
C ASP A 51 2.46 -2.91 -1.98
N LEU A 52 1.35 -2.15 -1.97
CA LEU A 52 0.33 -2.25 -0.92
C LEU A 52 -0.27 -3.65 -0.83
N GLN A 53 -0.58 -4.28 -1.96
CA GLN A 53 -1.14 -5.63 -1.99
C GLN A 53 -0.18 -6.67 -1.40
N VAL A 54 1.13 -6.52 -1.65
CA VAL A 54 2.15 -7.38 -1.05
C VAL A 54 2.19 -7.21 0.48
N LEU A 55 2.15 -5.96 0.96
CA LEU A 55 2.13 -5.67 2.39
C LEU A 55 0.88 -6.21 3.08
N MET A 56 -0.29 -6.07 2.47
CA MET A 56 -1.55 -6.62 3.00
C MET A 56 -1.49 -8.14 3.10
N LYS A 57 -1.05 -8.83 2.04
CA LYS A 57 -0.92 -10.29 2.03
C LYS A 57 0.04 -10.80 3.11
N HIS A 58 1.11 -10.06 3.38
CA HIS A 58 2.05 -10.41 4.44
C HIS A 58 1.39 -10.37 5.83
N ILE A 59 0.54 -9.36 6.10
CA ILE A 59 -0.23 -9.30 7.34
C ILE A 59 -1.26 -10.42 7.42
N GLU A 60 -2.01 -10.69 6.34
CA GLU A 60 -3.02 -11.75 6.30
C GLU A 60 -2.39 -13.11 6.64
N THR A 61 -1.26 -13.43 6.01
CA THR A 61 -0.51 -14.68 6.28
C THR A 61 -0.11 -14.77 7.76
N HIS A 62 0.36 -13.66 8.36
CA HIS A 62 0.72 -13.65 9.77
C HIS A 62 -0.47 -13.77 10.73
N LEU A 63 -1.62 -13.21 10.38
CA LEU A 63 -2.86 -13.34 11.17
C LEU A 63 -3.39 -14.78 11.12
N GLU A 64 -3.31 -15.44 9.96
CA GLU A 64 -3.66 -16.86 9.80
C GLU A 64 -2.75 -17.76 10.64
N GLU A 65 -1.43 -17.56 10.59
CA GLU A 65 -0.46 -18.29 11.41
C GLU A 65 -0.72 -18.12 12.92
N SER A 66 -1.16 -16.93 13.34
CA SER A 66 -1.45 -16.62 14.75
C SER A 66 -2.77 -17.21 15.25
N ASN A 67 -3.72 -17.53 14.34
CA ASN A 67 -5.01 -18.14 14.67
C ASN A 67 -4.98 -19.67 14.68
N MET A 68 -3.89 -20.30 14.20
CA MET A 68 -3.70 -21.75 14.22
C MET A 68 -2.99 -22.27 15.48
N HIS A 69 -2.61 -21.39 16.42
CA HIS A 69 -1.96 -21.71 17.70
C HIS A 69 -2.68 -21.01 18.85
#